data_AF-A0A1F6BVE7-F1
#
_entry.id   AF-A0A1F6BVE7-F1
#
_cell.length_a   1.000
_cell.length_b   1.000
_cell.length_c   1.000
_cell.angle_alpha   90.00
_cell.angle_beta   90.00
_cell.angle_gamma   90.00
#
_symmetry.space_group_name_H-M   'P 1'
#
loop_
_entity.id
_entity.type
_entity.pdbx_description
1 polymer ?
#
loop_
_entity_poly.entity_id
_entity_poly.type
_entity_poly.pdbx_seq_one_letter_code
_entity_poly.pdbx_strand_id
1 'polypeptide(L)'
;MDLSGGTSFKNYIGDGTTGIIGLLNTVVVPVIFALAFLVFVFGVVKYFFLHPGDEKKREEGRAFILWGLLGIVVLFSVWGFVNLLLSTLGLTPQA
;
A
#
# COMPACT_ATOMS: atom_id res chain seq x y z
N MET A 1 20.80 -9.52 -39.79
CA MET A 1 19.35 -9.37 -40.03
C MET A 1 18.67 -9.55 -38.68
N ASP A 2 18.40 -8.43 -38.02
CA ASP A 2 17.66 -8.40 -36.76
C ASP A 2 16.16 -8.44 -37.09
N LEU A 3 15.44 -9.41 -36.53
CA LEU A 3 14.00 -9.58 -36.69
C LEU A 3 13.26 -8.63 -35.73
N SER A 4 13.59 -7.33 -35.76
CA SER A 4 12.98 -6.30 -34.91
C SER A 4 11.55 -5.89 -35.36
N GLY A 5 10.91 -6.70 -36.20
CA GLY A 5 9.54 -6.50 -36.70
C GLY A 5 8.44 -7.14 -35.86
N GLY A 6 8.74 -7.60 -34.63
CA GLY A 6 7.75 -8.15 -33.71
C GLY A 6 7.43 -7.15 -32.61
N THR A 7 6.17 -6.71 -32.53
CA THR A 7 5.56 -6.16 -31.32
C THR A 7 5.52 -7.26 -30.25
N SER A 8 6.70 -7.62 -29.73
CA SER A 8 6.88 -8.73 -28.82
C SER A 8 6.10 -8.47 -27.55
N PHE A 9 5.32 -9.46 -27.12
CA PHE A 9 4.48 -9.51 -25.91
C PHE A 9 5.05 -8.74 -24.71
N LYS A 10 6.37 -8.74 -24.53
CA LYS A 10 7.12 -7.92 -23.57
C LYS A 10 6.74 -6.42 -23.54
N ASN A 11 6.35 -5.81 -24.66
CA ASN A 11 5.90 -4.41 -24.71
C ASN A 11 4.48 -4.21 -24.17
N TYR A 12 3.62 -5.24 -24.20
CA TYR A 12 2.25 -5.19 -23.69
C TYR A 12 2.18 -5.50 -22.19
N ILE A 13 2.91 -6.52 -21.73
CA ILE A 13 2.99 -6.89 -20.31
C ILE A 13 4.03 -6.09 -19.52
N GLY A 14 5.12 -5.66 -20.16
CA GLY A 14 6.09 -4.71 -19.62
C GLY A 14 7.14 -5.28 -18.67
N ASP A 15 8.34 -4.71 -18.69
CA ASP A 15 9.50 -5.15 -17.90
C ASP A 15 9.60 -4.36 -16.59
N GLY A 16 8.82 -4.77 -15.57
CA GLY A 16 8.87 -4.27 -14.18
C GLY A 16 8.53 -2.78 -13.92
N THR A 17 8.69 -1.92 -14.93
CA THR A 17 8.62 -0.45 -14.89
C THR A 17 7.87 0.14 -16.08
N THR A 18 7.73 -0.61 -17.18
CA THR A 18 6.88 -0.26 -18.33
C THR A 18 5.72 -1.25 -18.46
N GLY A 19 4.73 -0.97 -19.32
CA GLY A 19 3.57 -1.84 -19.57
C GLY A 19 2.57 -1.96 -18.41
N ILE A 20 1.68 -2.96 -18.46
CA ILE A 20 0.60 -3.15 -17.48
C ILE A 20 1.16 -3.35 -16.07
N ILE A 21 2.25 -4.10 -15.92
CA ILE A 21 2.88 -4.37 -14.62
C ILE A 21 3.47 -3.09 -14.00
N GLY A 22 4.12 -2.24 -14.81
CA GLY A 22 4.64 -0.94 -14.35
C GLY A 22 3.53 0.02 -13.91
N LEU A 23 2.37 -0.01 -14.57
CA LEU A 23 1.20 0.79 -14.23
C LEU A 23 0.59 0.37 -12.89
N LEU A 24 0.49 -0.94 -12.63
CA LEU A 24 0.04 -1.46 -11.34
C LEU A 24 0.97 -1.03 -10.19
N ASN A 25 2.28 -1.15 -10.38
CA ASN A 25 3.24 -0.79 -9.34
C ASN A 25 3.28 0.72 -9.06
N THR A 26 3.22 1.55 -10.12
CA THR A 26 3.36 3.01 -10.01
C THR A 26 2.07 3.70 -9.59
N VAL A 27 0.90 3.11 -9.86
CA VAL A 27 -0.40 3.76 -9.61
C VAL A 27 -1.21 2.99 -8.58
N VAL A 28 -1.39 1.67 -8.74
CA VAL A 28 -2.31 0.90 -7.89
C VAL A 28 -1.79 0.78 -6.46
N VAL A 29 -0.50 0.47 -6.29
CA VAL A 29 0.11 0.38 -4.95
C VAL A 29 -0.01 1.69 -4.16
N PRO A 30 0.45 2.86 -4.67
CA PRO A 30 0.32 4.11 -3.93
C PRO A 30 -1.13 4.57 -3.74
N VAL A 31 -2.05 4.27 -4.67
CA VAL A 31 -3.48 4.60 -4.52
C VAL A 31 -4.13 3.80 -3.39
N ILE A 32 -3.86 2.50 -3.28
CA ILE A 32 -4.36 1.67 -2.18
C ILE A 32 -3.79 2.16 -0.85
N PHE A 33 -2.51 2.51 -0.83
CA PHE A 33 -1.85 3.09 0.35
C PHE A 33 -2.50 4.42 0.77
N ALA A 34 -2.76 5.30 -0.19
CA ALA A 34 -3.41 6.59 0.04
C ALA A 34 -4.84 6.41 0.58
N LEU A 35 -5.62 5.48 0.01
CA LEU A 35 -6.96 5.16 0.49
C LEU A 35 -6.94 4.56 1.90
N ALA A 36 -6.05 3.62 2.17
CA ALA A 36 -5.88 3.04 3.50
C ALA A 36 -5.49 4.10 4.54
N PHE A 37 -4.58 5.00 4.17
CA PHE A 37 -4.18 6.13 5.00
C PHE A 37 -5.34 7.11 5.26
N LEU A 38 -6.14 7.42 4.23
CA LEU A 38 -7.31 8.29 4.37
C LEU A 38 -8.34 7.70 5.35
N VAL A 39 -8.64 6.40 5.21
CA VAL A 39 -9.58 5.69 6.11
C VAL A 39 -9.03 5.64 7.53
N PHE A 40 -7.72 5.44 7.69
CA PHE A 40 -7.08 5.48 9.00
C PHE A 40 -7.23 6.86 9.65
N VAL A 41 -6.86 7.94 8.96
CA VAL A 41 -6.95 9.32 9.49
C VAL A 41 -8.41 9.69 9.79
N PHE A 42 -9.35 9.39 8.90
CA PHE A 42 -10.78 9.63 9.12
C PHE A 42 -11.29 8.86 10.34
N GLY A 43 -10.86 7.61 10.51
CA GLY A 43 -11.19 6.78 11.65
C GLY A 43 -10.70 7.37 12.98
N VAL A 44 -9.44 7.82 13.02
CA VAL A 44 -8.84 8.46 14.22
C VAL A 44 -9.57 9.75 14.56
N VAL A 45 -9.81 10.63 13.58
CA VAL A 45 -10.52 11.90 13.78
C VAL A 45 -11.95 11.65 14.27
N LYS A 46 -12.67 10.71 13.65
CA LYS A 46 -14.03 10.35 14.06
C LYS A 46 -14.08 9.88 15.51
N TYR A 47 -13.12 9.07 15.95
CA TYR A 47 -13.11 8.55 17.31
C TYR A 47 -12.64 9.54 18.36
N PHE A 48 -11.64 10.37 18.05
CA PHE A 48 -11.12 11.35 19.00
C PHE A 48 -12.01 12.59 19.16
N PHE A 49 -12.62 13.09 18.07
CA PHE A 49 -13.35 14.37 18.11
C PHE A 49 -14.83 14.23 18.44
N LEU A 50 -15.50 13.11 18.14
CA LEU A 50 -16.96 13.01 18.31
C LEU A 50 -17.41 12.62 19.72
N HIS A 51 -16.56 12.07 20.59
CA HIS A 51 -17.01 11.51 21.87
C HIS A 51 -16.04 11.75 23.06
N PRO A 52 -15.77 13.00 23.45
CA PRO A 52 -14.82 13.31 24.52
C PRO A 52 -15.30 12.99 25.97
N GLY A 53 -16.53 12.48 26.19
CA GLY A 53 -17.13 12.45 27.54
C GLY A 53 -17.88 11.20 27.98
N ASP A 54 -17.88 10.10 27.21
CA ASP A 54 -18.74 8.93 27.49
C ASP A 54 -17.89 7.66 27.69
N GLU A 55 -17.87 7.10 28.92
CA GLU A 55 -17.00 5.98 29.32
C GLU A 55 -17.23 4.72 28.49
N LYS A 56 -18.48 4.41 28.12
CA LYS A 56 -18.80 3.27 27.25
C LYS A 56 -18.19 3.41 25.85
N LYS A 57 -18.14 4.64 25.32
CA LYS A 57 -17.57 4.91 24.00
C LYS A 57 -16.04 5.01 24.01
N ARG A 58 -15.42 5.24 25.17
CA ARG A 58 -13.96 5.07 25.31
C ARG A 58 -13.54 3.63 25.10
N GLU A 59 -14.34 2.66 25.53
CA GLU A 59 -14.04 1.24 25.33
C GLU A 59 -14.08 0.86 23.85
N GLU A 60 -15.13 1.29 23.13
CA GLU A 60 -15.21 1.17 21.67
C GLU A 60 -14.08 1.92 20.95
N GLY A 61 -13.71 3.12 21.44
CA GLY A 61 -12.63 3.90 20.86
C GLY A 61 -11.25 3.28 21.02
N ARG A 62 -11.00 2.59 22.15
CA ARG A 62 -9.78 1.81 22.34
C ARG A 62 -9.74 0.64 21.37
N ALA A 63 -10.83 -0.09 21.20
CA ALA A 63 -10.91 -1.17 20.22
C ALA A 63 -10.67 -0.64 18.80
N PHE A 64 -11.24 0.50 18.44
CA PHE A 64 -11.07 1.08 17.12
C PHE A 64 -9.65 1.57 16.84
N ILE A 65 -8.98 2.19 17.82
CA ILE A 65 -7.55 2.56 17.70
C ILE A 65 -6.69 1.32 17.53
N LEU A 66 -6.98 0.23 18.27
CA LEU A 66 -6.27 -1.03 18.11
C LEU A 66 -6.45 -1.60 16.70
N TRP A 67 -7.66 -1.56 16.15
CA TRP A 67 -7.92 -1.95 14.76
C TRP A 67 -7.19 -1.06 13.74
N GLY A 68 -7.15 0.25 13.96
CA GLY A 68 -6.40 1.19 13.11
C GLY A 68 -4.90 0.94 13.17
N LEU A 69 -4.35 0.73 14.36
CA LEU A 69 -2.94 0.42 14.58
C LEU A 69 -2.57 -0.92 13.94
N LEU A 70 -3.40 -1.94 14.08
CA LEU A 70 -3.21 -3.24 13.44
C LEU A 70 -3.15 -3.09 11.91
N GLY A 71 -4.04 -2.26 11.34
CA GLY A 71 -4.06 -1.95 9.91
C GLY A 71 -2.75 -1.33 9.42
N ILE A 72 -2.21 -0.35 10.17
CA ILE A 72 -0.90 0.25 9.85
C ILE A 72 0.22 -0.77 9.94
N VAL A 73 0.27 -1.56 11.02
CA VAL A 73 1.33 -2.57 11.23
C VAL A 73 1.35 -3.59 10.09
N VAL A 74 0.19 -4.09 9.66
CA VAL A 74 0.10 -5.03 8.53
C VAL A 74 0.60 -4.40 7.23
N LEU A 75 0.20 -3.16 6.97
CA LEU A 75 0.54 -2.43 5.76
C LEU A 75 2.06 -2.15 5.67
N PHE A 76 2.69 -1.77 6.78
CA PHE A 76 4.16 -1.69 6.88
C PHE A 76 4.85 -3.07 6.80
N SER A 77 4.26 -4.11 7.41
CA SER A 77 4.81 -5.47 7.40
C SER A 77 4.90 -6.03 5.98
N VAL A 78 3.82 -5.90 5.19
CA VAL A 78 3.80 -6.35 3.79
C VAL A 78 4.82 -5.58 2.96
N TRP A 79 4.89 -4.26 3.08
CA TRP A 79 5.83 -3.46 2.28
C TRP A 79 7.29 -3.67 2.70
N GLY A 80 7.55 -3.79 4.00
CA GLY A 80 8.88 -4.13 4.54
C GLY A 80 9.33 -5.52 4.09
N PHE A 81 8.43 -6.49 4.08
CA PHE A 81 8.70 -7.83 3.57
C PHE A 81 8.97 -7.83 2.07
N VAL A 82 8.16 -7.12 1.27
CA VAL A 82 8.40 -6.95 -0.16
C VAL A 82 9.78 -6.32 -0.41
N ASN A 83 10.12 -5.25 0.31
CA ASN A 83 11.42 -4.59 0.17
C ASN A 83 12.58 -5.50 0.55
N LEU A 84 12.42 -6.32 1.60
CA LEU A 84 13.40 -7.32 1.99
C LEU A 84 13.59 -8.38 0.91
N LEU A 85 12.51 -8.89 0.30
CA LEU A 85 12.56 -9.83 -0.81
C LEU A 85 13.20 -9.23 -2.07
N LEU A 86 12.85 -7.99 -2.41
CA LEU A 86 13.47 -7.29 -3.53
C LEU A 86 14.97 -7.08 -3.28
N SER A 87 15.36 -6.75 -2.05
CA SER A 87 16.75 -6.60 -1.66
C SER A 87 17.54 -7.91 -1.70
N THR A 88 16.93 -9.03 -1.30
CA THR A 88 17.61 -10.33 -1.33
C THR A 88 17.77 -10.88 -2.75
N LEU A 89 16.85 -10.51 -3.64
CA LEU A 89 16.91 -10.85 -5.08
C LEU A 89 17.74 -9.87 -5.91
N GLY A 90 18.31 -8.81 -5.30
CA GLY A 90 19.09 -7.80 -6.01
C GLY A 90 18.26 -6.88 -6.91
N LEU A 91 16.94 -6.83 -6.69
CA LEU A 91 15.97 -6.03 -7.45
C LEU A 91 15.50 -4.82 -6.63
N THR A 92 16.38 -4.22 -5.83
CA THR A 92 16.03 -3.01 -5.06
C THR A 92 15.57 -1.92 -6.03
N PRO A 93 14.35 -1.38 -5.86
CA PRO A 93 13.93 -0.19 -6.57
C PRO A 93 14.91 0.92 -6.20
N GLN A 94 15.72 1.35 -7.16
CA GLN A 94 16.59 2.51 -7.02
C GLN A 94 15.65 3.70 -6.93
N ALA A 95 15.66 4.38 -5.78
CA ALA A 95 14.91 5.62 -5.58
C ALA A 95 15.30 6.68 -6.62
#